data_AF-A0A0D9QTU2-F1
#
_entry.id   AF-A0A0D9QTU2-F1
#
_cell.length_a   1.000
_cell.length_b   1.000
_cell.length_c   1.000
_cell.angle_alpha   90.00
_cell.angle_beta   90.00
_cell.angle_gamma   90.00
#
_symmetry.space_group_name_H-M   'P 1'
#
loop_
_entity.id
_entity.type
_entity.pdbx_description
1 polymer ?
#
loop_
_entity_poly.entity_id
_entity_poly.type
_entity_poly.pdbx_seq_one_letter_code
_entity_poly.pdbx_strand_id
1 'polypeptide(L)'
;MRPFFCAHVTHPAVQSARIVDLFNLKKKDKDYVDKQDLIVILKSLGFKICYEIFEDSKNCYSFEELSDYVLKFESNYYAKDKVDTCFRFLNPQSETISKSLLKTLLCEHGNKFTESEFKKFLVDIPVDAQGNISHADLVQILSNYVEY
;
A
#
# COMPACT_ATOMS: atom_id res chain seq x y z
N MET A 1 31.84 6.63 -5.75
CA MET A 1 30.73 6.02 -4.97
C MET A 1 29.44 6.52 -5.60
N ARG A 2 28.68 5.66 -6.29
CA ARG A 2 27.44 6.07 -6.98
C ARG A 2 26.26 5.93 -6.00
N PRO A 3 25.32 6.89 -5.93
CA PRO A 3 24.12 6.71 -5.14
C PRO A 3 23.17 5.72 -5.84
N PHE A 4 22.75 4.69 -5.10
CA PHE A 4 21.83 3.63 -5.48
C PHE A 4 20.36 4.02 -5.27
N PHE A 5 19.96 5.19 -5.79
CA PHE A 5 18.54 5.52 -5.90
C PHE A 5 18.21 5.74 -7.37
N CYS A 6 18.04 4.63 -8.08
CA CYS A 6 17.38 4.64 -9.38
C CYS A 6 15.88 4.78 -9.11
N ALA A 7 15.42 6.03 -8.96
CA ALA A 7 14.01 6.33 -9.10
C ALA A 7 13.61 5.88 -10.51
N HIS A 8 12.89 4.76 -10.61
CA HIS A 8 12.21 4.38 -11.84
C HIS A 8 11.09 5.39 -12.05
N VAL A 9 11.43 6.54 -12.62
CA VAL A 9 10.46 7.46 -13.18
C VAL A 9 10.00 6.84 -14.49
N THR A 10 9.09 5.88 -14.41
CA THR A 10 8.42 5.34 -15.59
C THR A 10 7.44 6.40 -16.10
N HIS A 11 7.75 6.97 -17.26
CA HIS A 11 6.85 7.91 -17.95
C HIS A 11 5.44 7.31 -18.09
N PRO A 12 4.35 8.09 -17.92
CA PRO A 12 2.96 7.60 -17.99
C PRO A 12 2.64 6.83 -19.28
N ALA A 13 3.21 7.27 -20.41
CA ALA A 13 3.04 6.63 -21.71
C ALA A 13 3.72 5.24 -21.82
N VAL A 14 4.85 5.04 -21.12
CA VAL A 14 5.60 3.77 -21.12
C VAL A 14 4.93 2.74 -20.20
N GLN A 15 4.33 3.20 -19.09
CA GLN A 15 3.51 2.34 -18.24
C GLN A 15 2.28 1.81 -19.00
N SER A 16 1.58 2.66 -19.75
CA SER A 16 0.39 2.26 -20.52
C SER A 16 0.68 1.14 -21.53
N ALA A 17 1.77 1.25 -22.32
CA ALA A 17 2.16 0.19 -23.26
C ALA A 17 2.50 -1.12 -22.56
N ARG A 18 3.20 -1.05 -21.42
CA ARG A 18 3.58 -2.24 -20.64
C ARG A 18 2.36 -2.96 -20.06
N ILE A 19 1.32 -2.23 -19.62
CA ILE A 19 0.07 -2.82 -19.13
C ILE A 19 -0.64 -3.57 -20.27
N VAL A 20 -0.70 -2.97 -21.46
CA VAL A 20 -1.28 -3.58 -22.66
C VAL A 20 -0.57 -4.88 -23.02
N ASP A 21 0.77 -4.87 -23.06
CA ASP A 21 1.57 -6.04 -23.41
C ASP A 21 1.36 -7.19 -22.42
N LEU A 22 1.39 -6.89 -21.11
CA LEU A 22 1.19 -7.89 -20.06
C LEU A 22 -0.22 -8.50 -20.11
N PHE A 23 -1.24 -7.68 -20.37
CA PHE A 23 -2.61 -8.17 -20.52
C PHE A 23 -2.76 -9.08 -21.75
N ASN A 24 -2.24 -8.65 -22.90
CA ASN A 24 -2.28 -9.43 -24.14
C ASN A 24 -1.53 -10.75 -24.03
N LEU A 25 -0.41 -10.78 -23.30
CA LEU A 25 0.36 -11.99 -23.04
C LEU A 25 -0.45 -13.03 -22.24
N LYS A 26 -1.30 -12.58 -21.31
CA LYS A 26 -2.04 -13.45 -20.40
C LYS A 26 -3.39 -13.89 -20.93
N LYS A 27 -4.12 -13.03 -21.65
CA LYS A 27 -5.49 -13.32 -22.08
C LYS A 27 -5.62 -14.49 -23.06
N LYS A 28 -4.54 -14.92 -23.75
CA LYS A 28 -4.49 -16.11 -24.63
C LYS A 28 -5.78 -16.27 -25.47
N ASP A 29 -6.03 -15.28 -26.32
CA ASP A 29 -7.18 -15.15 -27.23
C ASP A 29 -8.53 -14.78 -26.61
N LYS A 30 -8.62 -14.66 -25.29
CA LYS A 30 -9.79 -14.10 -24.59
C LYS A 30 -9.71 -12.56 -24.54
N ASP A 31 -10.80 -11.94 -24.12
CA ASP A 31 -10.92 -10.50 -23.82
C ASP A 31 -10.74 -10.17 -22.33
N TYR A 32 -10.42 -11.19 -21.51
CA TYR A 32 -10.21 -11.07 -20.07
C TYR A 32 -9.02 -11.90 -19.58
N VAL A 33 -8.55 -11.59 -18.37
CA VAL A 33 -7.59 -12.42 -17.60
C VAL A 33 -8.27 -12.97 -16.35
N ASP A 34 -7.79 -14.10 -15.82
CA ASP A 34 -8.28 -14.59 -14.54
C ASP A 34 -7.65 -13.85 -13.35
N LYS A 35 -8.17 -14.13 -12.14
CA LYS A 35 -7.70 -13.48 -10.91
C LYS A 35 -6.22 -13.70 -10.65
N GLN A 36 -5.72 -14.91 -10.93
CA GLN A 36 -4.33 -15.25 -10.70
C GLN A 36 -3.42 -14.49 -11.68
N ASP A 37 -3.84 -14.41 -12.94
CA ASP A 37 -3.12 -13.65 -13.96
C ASP A 37 -3.16 -12.14 -13.70
N LEU A 38 -4.27 -11.58 -13.23
CA LEU A 38 -4.36 -10.19 -12.77
C LEU A 38 -3.31 -9.90 -11.67
N ILE A 39 -3.23 -10.75 -10.65
CA ILE A 39 -2.26 -10.63 -9.55
C ILE A 39 -0.83 -10.70 -10.08
N VAL A 40 -0.56 -11.61 -11.03
CA VAL A 40 0.77 -11.73 -11.65
C VAL A 40 1.13 -10.47 -12.44
N ILE A 41 0.20 -9.92 -13.21
CA ILE A 41 0.42 -8.68 -13.97
C ILE A 41 0.79 -7.54 -13.02
N LEU A 42 -0.01 -7.30 -11.98
CA LEU A 42 0.22 -6.21 -11.03
C LEU A 42 1.55 -6.37 -10.28
N LYS A 43 1.90 -7.59 -9.85
CA LYS A 43 3.23 -7.87 -9.28
C LYS A 43 4.36 -7.61 -10.30
N SER A 44 4.15 -7.94 -11.56
CA SER A 44 5.12 -7.70 -12.64
C SER A 44 5.29 -6.21 -12.94
N LEU A 45 4.28 -5.39 -12.70
CA LEU A 45 4.36 -3.93 -12.79
C LEU A 45 5.16 -3.32 -11.63
N GLY A 46 5.27 -4.03 -10.51
CA GLY A 46 6.07 -3.64 -9.34
C GLY A 46 5.27 -3.50 -8.05
N PHE A 47 3.93 -3.64 -8.11
CA PHE A 47 3.06 -3.41 -6.96
C PHE A 47 3.16 -4.54 -5.93
N LYS A 48 3.23 -4.15 -4.65
CA LYS A 48 3.15 -5.09 -3.52
C LYS A 48 1.69 -5.40 -3.16
N ILE A 49 1.21 -6.51 -3.70
CA ILE A 49 -0.18 -6.96 -3.52
C ILE A 49 -0.39 -7.70 -2.20
N CYS A 50 -1.42 -7.31 -1.45
CA CYS A 50 -2.03 -8.12 -0.38
C CYS A 50 -3.31 -8.76 -0.92
N TYR A 51 -3.50 -10.07 -0.75
CA TYR A 51 -4.64 -10.80 -1.35
C TYR A 51 -6.02 -10.31 -0.87
N GLU A 52 -6.06 -9.69 0.30
CA GLU A 52 -7.24 -9.09 0.93
C GLU A 52 -7.84 -7.95 0.10
N ILE A 53 -7.13 -7.35 -0.85
CA ILE A 53 -7.72 -6.30 -1.72
C ILE A 53 -8.68 -6.87 -2.78
N PHE A 54 -8.65 -8.18 -3.02
CA PHE A 54 -9.52 -8.84 -3.99
C PHE A 54 -10.62 -9.64 -3.28
N GLU A 55 -11.46 -8.95 -2.50
CA GLU A 55 -12.59 -9.59 -1.80
C GLU A 55 -13.72 -10.01 -2.73
N ASP A 56 -13.68 -9.61 -4.01
CA ASP A 56 -14.66 -10.05 -4.98
C ASP A 56 -14.57 -11.56 -5.25
N SER A 57 -15.74 -12.19 -5.45
CA SER A 57 -15.85 -13.58 -5.92
C SER A 57 -15.65 -13.68 -7.44
N LYS A 58 -15.17 -12.61 -8.07
CA LYS A 58 -14.94 -12.53 -9.51
C LYS A 58 -13.67 -13.29 -9.86
N ASN A 59 -13.67 -13.90 -11.05
CA ASN A 59 -12.50 -14.62 -11.56
C ASN A 59 -12.15 -14.26 -13.00
N CYS A 60 -12.76 -13.23 -13.57
CA CYS A 60 -12.49 -12.74 -14.93
C CYS A 60 -12.44 -11.21 -14.91
N TYR A 61 -11.36 -10.62 -15.39
CA TYR A 61 -11.14 -9.18 -15.36
C TYR A 61 -10.78 -8.65 -16.74
N SER A 62 -11.46 -7.59 -17.17
CA SER A 62 -11.19 -6.90 -18.44
C SER A 62 -9.92 -6.04 -18.35
N PHE A 63 -9.49 -5.50 -19.50
CA PHE A 63 -8.38 -4.54 -19.54
C PHE A 63 -8.70 -3.25 -18.79
N GLU A 64 -9.95 -2.79 -18.85
CA GLU A 64 -10.41 -1.60 -18.13
C GLU A 64 -10.32 -1.81 -16.61
N GLU A 65 -10.73 -2.98 -16.12
CA GLU A 65 -10.63 -3.31 -14.70
C GLU A 65 -9.17 -3.44 -14.25
N LEU A 66 -8.30 -4.06 -15.05
CA LEU A 66 -6.86 -4.06 -14.78
C LEU A 66 -6.32 -2.62 -14.68
N SER A 67 -6.73 -1.74 -15.59
CA SER A 67 -6.28 -0.34 -15.60
C SER A 67 -6.76 0.40 -14.35
N ASP A 68 -8.00 0.18 -13.93
CA ASP A 68 -8.54 0.72 -12.67
C ASP A 68 -7.76 0.25 -11.44
N TYR A 69 -7.40 -1.05 -11.37
CA TYR A 69 -6.53 -1.55 -10.30
C TYR A 69 -5.16 -0.86 -10.33
N VAL A 70 -4.52 -0.73 -11.49
CA VAL A 70 -3.23 -0.04 -11.61
C VAL A 70 -3.35 1.40 -11.09
N LEU A 71 -4.37 2.14 -11.50
CA LEU A 71 -4.60 3.51 -11.04
C LEU A 71 -4.79 3.59 -9.52
N LYS A 72 -5.56 2.67 -8.94
CA LYS A 72 -5.77 2.60 -7.48
C LYS A 72 -4.46 2.32 -6.72
N PHE A 73 -3.59 1.47 -7.26
CA PHE A 73 -2.28 1.22 -6.67
C PHE A 73 -1.37 2.44 -6.79
N GLU A 74 -1.31 3.09 -7.96
CA GLU A 74 -0.51 4.30 -8.16
C GLU A 74 -0.98 5.48 -7.30
N SER A 75 -2.28 5.57 -7.02
CA SER A 75 -2.85 6.64 -6.19
C SER A 75 -2.83 6.35 -4.69
N ASN A 76 -2.19 5.27 -4.24
CA ASN A 76 -2.23 4.79 -2.85
C ASN A 76 -3.67 4.64 -2.30
N TYR A 77 -4.64 4.28 -3.15
CA TYR A 77 -6.06 4.21 -2.79
C TYR A 77 -6.31 3.31 -1.56
N TYR A 78 -5.61 2.18 -1.50
CA TYR A 78 -5.76 1.18 -0.43
C TYR A 78 -4.96 1.50 0.84
N ALA A 79 -4.13 2.54 0.84
CA ALA A 79 -3.25 2.84 1.96
C ALA A 79 -4.06 3.12 3.24
N LYS A 80 -5.13 3.91 3.11
CA LYS A 80 -5.97 4.30 4.24
C LYS A 80 -6.67 3.12 4.90
N ASP A 81 -7.38 2.32 4.11
CA ASP A 81 -8.15 1.18 4.64
C ASP A 81 -7.23 0.12 5.25
N LYS A 82 -6.05 -0.11 4.65
CA LYS A 82 -5.07 -1.05 5.18
C LYS A 82 -4.49 -0.57 6.50
N VAL A 83 -4.08 0.69 6.58
CA VAL A 83 -3.55 1.30 7.80
C VAL A 83 -4.61 1.23 8.90
N ASP A 84 -5.85 1.66 8.62
CA ASP A 84 -6.99 1.59 9.53
C ASP A 84 -7.26 0.16 10.02
N THR A 85 -7.27 -0.82 9.11
CA THR A 85 -7.48 -2.24 9.45
C THR A 85 -6.37 -2.80 10.34
N CYS A 86 -5.11 -2.50 10.02
CA CYS A 86 -3.97 -2.92 10.85
C CYS A 86 -4.04 -2.31 12.26
N PHE A 87 -4.41 -1.03 12.39
CA PHE A 87 -4.53 -0.39 13.70
C PHE A 87 -5.70 -0.91 14.50
N ARG A 88 -6.87 -1.14 13.87
CA ARG A 88 -7.99 -1.81 14.54
C ARG A 88 -7.65 -3.22 15.00
N PHE A 89 -6.82 -3.95 14.25
CA PHE A 89 -6.36 -5.27 14.68
C PHE A 89 -5.43 -5.20 15.90
N LEU A 90 -4.50 -4.24 15.92
CA LEU A 90 -3.51 -4.09 17.00
C LEU A 90 -4.08 -3.39 18.25
N ASN A 91 -5.09 -2.53 18.09
CA ASN A 91 -5.70 -1.73 19.14
C ASN A 91 -7.24 -1.71 19.03
N PRO A 92 -7.91 -2.88 19.15
CA PRO A 92 -9.32 -3.05 18.80
C PRO A 92 -10.32 -2.29 19.68
N GLN A 93 -9.91 -1.83 20.86
CA GLN A 93 -10.79 -1.27 21.89
C GLN A 93 -10.53 0.21 22.18
N SER A 94 -9.62 0.87 21.45
CA SER A 94 -9.26 2.25 21.74
C SER A 94 -9.14 3.10 20.47
N GLU A 95 -9.75 4.28 20.52
CA GLU A 95 -9.66 5.31 19.47
C GLU A 95 -8.33 6.08 19.51
N THR A 96 -7.49 5.80 20.50
CA THR A 96 -6.17 6.41 20.66
C THR A 96 -5.10 5.36 20.95
N ILE A 97 -3.87 5.66 20.57
CA ILE A 97 -2.70 4.82 20.87
C ILE A 97 -1.62 5.65 21.55
N SER A 98 -1.01 5.12 22.61
CA SER A 98 0.09 5.80 23.28
C SER A 98 1.37 5.76 22.44
N LYS A 99 2.19 6.81 22.54
CA LYS A 99 3.49 6.87 21.84
C LYS A 99 4.39 5.66 22.13
N SER A 100 4.36 5.15 23.37
CA SER A 100 5.15 3.99 23.77
C SER A 100 4.68 2.71 23.10
N LEU A 101 3.36 2.46 23.08
CA LEU A 101 2.80 1.28 22.41
C LEU A 101 3.05 1.33 20.90
N LEU A 102 2.88 2.50 20.27
CA LEU A 102 3.19 2.69 18.85
C LEU A 102 4.67 2.43 18.55
N LYS A 103 5.59 2.85 19.43
CA LYS A 103 7.03 2.56 19.30
C LYS A 103 7.28 1.05 19.33
N THR A 104 6.71 0.34 20.29
CA THR A 104 6.82 -1.12 20.40
C THR A 104 6.28 -1.81 19.14
N LEU A 105 5.12 -1.39 18.64
CA LEU A 105 4.53 -2.00 17.43
C LEU A 105 5.36 -1.78 16.17
N LEU A 106 5.96 -0.60 15.98
CA LEU A 106 6.69 -0.27 14.75
C LEU A 106 8.18 -0.62 14.79
N CYS A 107 8.81 -0.51 15.96
CA CYS A 107 10.25 -0.72 16.14
C CYS A 107 10.58 -2.11 16.65
N GLU A 108 9.79 -2.65 17.59
CA GLU A 108 10.13 -3.91 18.29
C GLU A 108 9.47 -5.11 17.60
N HIS A 109 8.24 -4.96 17.10
CA HIS A 109 7.56 -5.98 16.30
C HIS A 109 7.91 -5.83 14.80
N GLY A 110 8.92 -6.58 14.35
CA GLY A 110 9.21 -6.75 12.92
C GLY A 110 10.25 -5.79 12.33
N ASN A 111 10.94 -4.97 13.15
CA ASN A 111 12.09 -4.14 12.77
C ASN A 111 11.89 -3.30 11.48
N LYS A 112 10.69 -2.72 11.29
CA LYS A 112 10.42 -1.89 10.10
C LYS A 112 10.83 -0.43 10.27
N PHE A 113 10.91 0.05 11.51
CA PHE A 113 11.37 1.40 11.84
C PHE A 113 12.57 1.36 12.78
N THR A 114 13.63 2.07 12.42
CA THR A 114 14.68 2.43 13.38
C THR A 114 14.16 3.50 14.34
N GLU A 115 14.79 3.62 15.51
CA GLU A 115 14.43 4.66 16.47
C GLU A 115 14.57 6.08 15.87
N SER A 116 15.51 6.28 14.93
CA SER A 116 15.70 7.55 14.25
C SER A 116 14.56 7.88 13.27
N GLU A 117 14.05 6.89 12.54
CA GLU A 117 12.91 7.04 11.63
C GLU A 117 11.63 7.24 12.43
N PHE A 118 11.46 6.52 13.53
CA PHE A 118 10.32 6.69 14.42
C PHE A 118 10.28 8.10 15.03
N LYS A 119 11.43 8.64 15.46
CA LYS A 119 11.52 10.03 15.95
C LYS A 119 11.12 11.05 14.89
N LYS A 120 11.54 10.87 13.63
CA LYS A 120 11.15 11.74 12.51
C LYS A 120 9.65 11.64 12.22
N PHE A 121 9.13 10.43 12.17
CA PHE A 121 7.70 10.17 11.97
C PHE A 121 6.83 10.85 13.04
N LEU A 122 7.26 10.86 14.30
CA LEU A 122 6.55 11.51 15.39
C LEU A 122 6.55 13.05 15.34
N VAL A 123 7.36 13.69 14.49
CA VAL A 123 7.38 15.16 14.37
C VAL A 123 6.09 15.69 13.76
N ASP A 124 5.52 14.96 12.82
CA ASP A 124 4.34 15.39 12.06
C ASP A 124 3.02 14.97 12.73
N ILE A 125 3.08 14.25 13.85
CA ILE A 125 1.92 13.64 14.49
C ILE A 125 1.44 14.47 15.67
N PRO A 126 0.17 14.91 15.67
CA PRO A 126 -0.42 15.56 16.83
C PRO A 126 -0.52 14.56 18.00
N VAL A 127 -0.04 14.98 19.17
CA VAL A 127 -0.08 14.19 20.40
C VAL A 127 -0.83 15.00 21.44
N ASP A 128 -1.75 14.34 22.15
CA ASP A 128 -2.50 14.96 23.23
C ASP A 128 -1.63 15.21 24.49
N ALA A 129 -2.21 15.87 25.49
CA ALA A 129 -1.53 16.16 26.75
C ALA A 129 -1.13 14.90 27.56
N GLN A 130 -1.72 13.75 27.26
CA GLN A 130 -1.45 12.46 27.90
C GLN A 130 -0.43 11.61 27.13
N GLY A 131 0.05 12.08 25.97
CA GLY A 131 1.02 11.35 25.15
C GLY A 131 0.38 10.33 24.19
N ASN A 132 -0.93 10.42 23.94
CA ASN A 132 -1.64 9.58 22.99
C ASN A 132 -1.86 10.29 21.66
N ILE A 133 -2.02 9.46 20.63
CA ILE A 133 -2.24 9.87 19.25
C ILE A 133 -3.61 9.35 18.85
N SER A 134 -4.43 10.19 18.21
CA SER A 134 -5.74 9.75 17.72
C SER A 134 -5.57 8.78 16.54
N HIS A 135 -6.46 7.81 16.46
CA HIS A 135 -6.47 6.86 15.35
C HIS A 135 -6.62 7.55 13.99
N ALA A 136 -7.47 8.58 13.91
CA ALA A 136 -7.71 9.32 12.67
C ALA A 136 -6.44 10.03 12.16
N ASP A 137 -5.71 10.71 13.05
CA ASP A 137 -4.46 11.40 12.70
C ASP A 137 -3.40 10.41 12.24
N LEU A 138 -3.30 9.28 12.95
CA LEU A 138 -2.34 8.25 12.66
C LEU A 138 -2.61 7.56 11.32
N VAL A 139 -3.88 7.25 11.02
CA VAL A 139 -4.30 6.71 9.72
C VAL A 139 -3.98 7.69 8.61
N GLN A 140 -4.33 8.96 8.77
CA GLN A 140 -4.07 9.99 7.77
C GLN A 140 -2.57 10.11 7.45
N ILE A 141 -1.73 10.15 8.48
CA ILE A 141 -0.31 10.35 8.32
C ILE A 141 0.33 9.10 7.72
N LEU A 142 0.09 7.91 8.27
CA LEU A 142 0.68 6.68 7.78
C LEU A 142 0.23 6.32 6.36
N SER A 143 -0.98 6.70 5.95
CA SER A 143 -1.45 6.50 4.57
C SER A 143 -0.56 7.22 3.55
N ASN A 144 0.08 8.32 3.95
CA ASN A 144 1.01 9.06 3.08
C ASN A 144 2.42 8.45 3.06
N TYR A 145 2.76 7.59 4.03
CA TYR A 145 4.05 6.92 4.15
C TYR A 145 4.06 5.50 3.57
N VAL A 146 2.88 4.90 3.32
CA VAL A 146 2.76 3.58 2.71
C VAL A 146 2.84 3.72 1.19
N GLU A 147 4.00 3.45 0.62
CA GLU A 147 4.18 3.26 -0.83
C GLU A 147 3.87 1.81 -1.22
N TYR A 148 3.13 1.62 -2.31
CA TYR A 148 2.73 0.31 -2.87
C TYR A 148 3.66 -0.21 -3.97
#